data_AF-A0A3M3XEZ5-F1
#
_entry.id   AF-A0A3M3XEZ5-F1
#
_cell.length_a   1.000
_cell.length_b   1.000
_cell.length_c   1.000
_cell.angle_alpha   90.00
_cell.angle_beta   90.00
_cell.angle_gamma   90.00
#
_symmetry.space_group_name_H-M   'P 1'
#
loop_
_entity.id
_entity.type
_entity.pdbx_description
1 polymer ?
#
loop_
_entity_poly.entity_id
_entity_poly.type
_entity_poly.pdbx_seq_one_letter_code
_entity_poly.pdbx_strand_id
1 'polypeptide(L)'
;MPEASFLTRDDRRLLGDVYEFARGQGADLSYVDDLAFGLASYREKDDGRICARHNQGKTYDLEGHKVSYSFTDKNAETAKRIINGGALKSTRLDQGFVRFITDKDFGALGHNHFEFMEKVINQFSTTGDKSQQLGPDFAVCKSQKGDYTRTLSKEKYTLGEGDIRETTPPPQKTTKPKEITLESLRDDMRKSFMKTMGVENFSSLFDVLFKDKR
;
A
#
# COMPACT_ATOMS: atom_id res chain seq x y z
N MET A 1 -17.14 -18.47 16.37
CA MET A 1 -15.70 -18.16 16.31
C MET A 1 -15.52 -16.86 17.05
N PRO A 2 -14.73 -16.77 18.14
CA PRO A 2 -14.44 -15.46 18.72
C PRO A 2 -13.61 -14.69 17.69
N GLU A 3 -13.99 -13.44 17.39
CA GLU A 3 -13.21 -12.57 16.51
C GLU A 3 -11.82 -12.40 17.13
N ALA A 4 -10.81 -13.03 16.51
CA ALA A 4 -9.43 -12.87 16.91
C ALA A 4 -9.02 -11.44 16.57
N SER A 5 -9.09 -10.53 17.54
CA SER A 5 -8.45 -9.23 17.41
C SER A 5 -6.94 -9.46 17.38
N PHE A 6 -6.34 -9.43 16.18
CA PHE A 6 -4.91 -9.65 15.99
C PHE A 6 -4.05 -8.58 16.67
N LEU A 7 -4.59 -7.38 16.88
CA LEU A 7 -3.93 -6.32 17.63
C LEU A 7 -3.86 -6.68 19.12
N THR A 8 -2.69 -6.49 19.73
CA THR A 8 -2.52 -6.64 21.17
C THR A 8 -3.25 -5.52 21.93
N ARG A 9 -3.34 -5.66 23.27
CA ARG A 9 -3.92 -4.60 24.12
C ARG A 9 -3.15 -3.29 24.01
N ASP A 10 -1.82 -3.38 23.93
CA ASP A 10 -0.97 -2.19 23.87
C ASP A 10 -1.00 -1.55 22.48
N ASP A 11 -1.12 -2.35 21.41
CA ASP A 11 -1.36 -1.84 20.05
C ASP A 11 -2.66 -1.01 20.03
N ARG A 12 -3.76 -1.55 20.57
CA ARG A 12 -5.07 -0.85 20.60
C ARG A 12 -5.03 0.44 21.43
N ARG A 13 -4.32 0.42 22.57
CA ARG A 13 -4.13 1.62 23.39
C ARG A 13 -3.35 2.69 22.66
N LEU A 14 -2.24 2.32 22.02
CA LEU A 14 -1.46 3.25 21.21
C LEU A 14 -2.30 3.81 20.05
N LEU A 15 -3.01 2.96 19.31
CA LEU A 15 -3.84 3.41 18.20
C LEU A 15 -4.93 4.38 18.66
N GLY A 16 -5.55 4.15 19.82
CA GLY A 16 -6.47 5.11 20.44
C GLY A 16 -5.83 6.48 20.65
N ASP A 17 -4.62 6.53 21.21
CA ASP A 17 -3.88 7.78 21.39
C ASP A 17 -3.49 8.42 20.03
N VAL A 18 -3.17 7.61 19.02
CA VAL A 18 -2.85 8.07 17.65
C VAL A 18 -4.09 8.67 16.97
N TYR A 19 -5.29 8.09 17.16
CA TYR A 19 -6.54 8.69 16.67
C TYR A 19 -6.77 10.06 17.30
N GLU A 20 -6.61 10.20 18.62
CA GLU A 20 -6.77 11.49 19.29
C GLU A 20 -5.74 12.52 18.80
N PHE A 21 -4.49 12.09 18.61
CA PHE A 21 -3.43 12.92 18.04
C PHE A 21 -3.74 13.37 16.60
N ALA A 22 -4.19 12.46 15.74
CA ALA A 22 -4.52 12.75 14.34
C ALA A 22 -5.74 13.67 14.25
N ARG A 23 -6.79 13.35 15.00
CA ARG A 23 -8.04 14.13 15.08
C ARG A 23 -7.77 15.54 15.60
N GLY A 24 -7.00 15.67 16.67
CA GLY A 24 -6.66 16.96 17.28
C GLY A 24 -5.91 17.91 16.34
N GLN A 25 -5.30 17.37 15.27
CA GLN A 25 -4.57 18.14 14.27
C GLN A 25 -5.28 18.22 12.91
N GLY A 26 -6.51 17.71 12.82
CA GLY A 26 -7.30 17.75 11.58
C GLY A 26 -6.76 16.86 10.47
N ALA A 27 -5.99 15.81 10.81
CA ALA A 27 -5.57 14.81 9.84
C ALA A 27 -6.73 13.85 9.51
N ASP A 28 -6.73 13.35 8.27
CA ASP A 28 -7.61 12.28 7.84
C ASP A 28 -7.33 11.00 8.65
N LEU A 29 -8.35 10.46 9.30
CA LEU A 29 -8.21 9.30 10.17
C LEU A 29 -7.89 8.01 9.38
N SER A 30 -8.06 8.02 8.06
CA SER A 30 -7.66 6.90 7.19
C SER A 30 -6.15 6.63 7.28
N TYR A 31 -5.32 7.62 7.62
CA TYR A 31 -3.90 7.39 7.91
C TYR A 31 -3.68 6.48 9.14
N VAL A 32 -4.56 6.59 10.14
CA VAL A 32 -4.54 5.75 11.34
C VAL A 32 -5.10 4.37 11.03
N ASP A 33 -6.18 4.30 10.23
CA ASP A 33 -6.78 3.04 9.78
C ASP A 33 -5.76 2.19 9.01
N ASP A 34 -5.02 2.79 8.07
CA ASP A 34 -3.96 2.10 7.31
C ASP A 34 -2.84 1.61 8.23
N LEU A 35 -2.39 2.44 9.18
CA LEU A 35 -1.38 2.03 10.17
C LEU A 35 -1.87 0.85 11.02
N ALA A 36 -3.14 0.88 11.47
CA ALA A 36 -3.76 -0.17 12.25
C ALA A 36 -3.89 -1.47 11.45
N PHE A 37 -4.26 -1.37 10.17
CA PHE A 37 -4.37 -2.51 9.26
C PHE A 37 -3.01 -3.15 9.00
N GLY A 38 -1.97 -2.36 8.75
CA GLY A 38 -0.60 -2.85 8.60
C GLY A 38 -0.11 -3.57 9.86
N LEU A 39 -0.36 -3.00 11.03
CA LEU A 39 0.02 -3.61 12.31
C LEU A 39 -0.76 -4.90 12.59
N ALA A 40 -2.07 -4.93 12.31
CA ALA A 40 -2.88 -6.14 12.46
C ALA A 40 -2.40 -7.25 11.51
N SER A 41 -2.11 -6.92 10.26
CA SER A 41 -1.56 -7.85 9.27
C SER A 41 -0.21 -8.41 9.72
N TYR A 42 0.65 -7.58 10.30
CA TYR A 42 1.92 -8.01 10.88
C TYR A 42 1.72 -9.03 12.01
N ARG A 43 0.80 -8.75 12.96
CA ARG A 43 0.47 -9.65 14.07
C ARG A 43 -0.14 -10.96 13.60
N GLU A 44 -1.06 -10.91 12.64
CA GLU A 44 -1.68 -12.10 12.02
C GLU A 44 -0.62 -13.04 11.44
N LYS A 45 0.48 -12.49 10.90
CA LYS A 45 1.59 -13.25 10.32
C LYS A 45 2.68 -13.62 11.32
N ASP A 46 2.30 -13.93 12.57
CA ASP A 46 3.23 -14.30 13.65
C ASP A 46 4.35 -13.26 13.79
N ASP A 47 3.97 -12.00 14.00
CA ASP A 47 4.91 -10.87 14.06
C ASP A 47 5.82 -10.82 12.82
N GLY A 48 5.23 -11.06 11.65
CA GLY A 48 5.89 -11.11 10.35
C GLY A 48 6.73 -12.36 10.06
N ARG A 49 6.90 -13.31 11.00
CA ARG A 49 7.77 -14.48 10.86
C ARG A 49 7.35 -15.42 9.72
N ILE A 50 6.05 -15.51 9.47
CA ILE A 50 5.51 -16.39 8.41
C ILE A 50 5.20 -15.63 7.11
N CYS A 51 5.61 -14.37 7.00
CA CYS A 51 5.47 -13.61 5.77
C CYS A 51 6.57 -14.00 4.76
N ALA A 52 6.20 -14.21 3.51
CA ALA A 52 7.16 -14.48 2.44
C ALA A 52 7.82 -13.17 1.98
N ARG A 53 9.14 -13.20 1.78
CA ARG A 53 9.87 -12.08 1.19
C ARG A 53 9.57 -12.01 -0.31
N HIS A 54 9.16 -10.84 -0.79
CA HIS A 54 8.81 -10.63 -2.20
C HIS A 54 10.01 -10.71 -3.15
N ASN A 55 11.17 -10.20 -2.75
CA ASN A 55 12.35 -10.11 -3.62
C ASN A 55 13.31 -11.31 -3.49
N GLN A 56 12.80 -12.53 -3.30
CA GLN A 56 13.64 -13.74 -3.25
C GLN A 56 14.16 -14.21 -4.62
N GLY A 57 13.87 -13.46 -5.69
CA GLY A 57 14.37 -13.76 -7.04
C GLY A 57 13.64 -14.92 -7.74
N LYS A 58 12.46 -15.32 -7.25
CA LYS A 58 11.61 -16.38 -7.83
C LYS A 58 10.46 -15.85 -8.70
N THR A 59 10.32 -14.53 -8.79
CA THR A 59 9.24 -13.89 -9.56
C THR A 59 9.81 -13.39 -10.89
N TYR A 60 9.14 -13.72 -11.98
CA TYR A 60 9.58 -13.40 -13.33
C TYR A 60 8.45 -12.79 -14.16
N ASP A 61 8.79 -11.91 -15.09
CA ASP A 61 7.84 -11.42 -16.09
C ASP A 61 7.58 -12.46 -17.20
N LEU A 62 6.69 -12.12 -18.13
CA LEU A 62 6.33 -12.99 -19.26
C LEU A 62 7.51 -13.27 -20.21
N GLU A 63 8.55 -12.45 -20.18
CA GLU A 63 9.75 -12.61 -21.00
C GLU A 63 10.88 -13.37 -20.28
N GLY A 64 10.69 -13.72 -19.01
CA GLY A 64 11.67 -14.43 -18.18
C GLY A 64 12.67 -13.52 -17.46
N HIS A 65 12.44 -12.21 -17.38
CA HIS A 65 13.25 -11.33 -16.52
C HIS A 65 12.79 -11.44 -15.07
N LYS A 66 13.74 -11.49 -14.13
CA LYS A 66 13.42 -11.43 -12.69
C LYS A 66 12.82 -10.09 -12.35
N VAL A 67 11.75 -10.13 -11.56
CA VAL A 67 11.06 -8.96 -11.05
C VAL A 67 11.49 -8.70 -9.62
N SER A 68 11.78 -7.44 -9.33
CA SER A 68 11.99 -6.96 -7.96
C SER A 68 11.24 -5.65 -7.73
N TYR A 69 10.87 -5.43 -6.48
CA TYR A 69 10.16 -4.25 -6.02
C TYR A 69 11.00 -3.52 -4.97
N SER A 70 11.00 -2.20 -5.07
CA SER A 70 11.57 -1.33 -4.05
C SER A 70 10.62 -0.19 -3.75
N PHE A 71 10.85 0.49 -2.64
CA PHE A 71 10.20 1.78 -2.38
C PHE A 71 10.54 2.78 -3.49
N THR A 72 9.68 3.78 -3.66
CA THR A 72 10.03 5.02 -4.36
C THR A 72 11.16 5.74 -3.62
N ASP A 73 11.92 6.60 -4.30
CA ASP A 73 13.05 7.32 -3.68
C ASP A 73 12.61 8.07 -2.41
N LYS A 74 11.45 8.71 -2.45
CA LYS A 74 10.85 9.42 -1.30
C LYS A 74 10.61 8.48 -0.12
N ASN A 75 9.98 7.33 -0.37
CA ASN A 75 9.67 6.36 0.68
C ASN A 75 10.95 5.66 1.19
N ALA A 76 11.91 5.38 0.32
CA ALA A 76 13.21 4.83 0.70
C ALA A 76 13.98 5.78 1.63
N GLU A 77 14.02 7.08 1.32
CA GLU A 77 14.66 8.06 2.18
C GLU A 77 13.93 8.22 3.52
N THR A 78 12.61 8.18 3.53
CA THR A 78 11.82 8.25 4.77
C THR A 78 12.03 6.99 5.63
N ALA A 79 12.01 5.80 5.03
CA ALA A 79 12.31 4.54 5.71
C ALA A 79 13.72 4.56 6.34
N LYS A 80 14.73 5.08 5.62
CA LYS A 80 16.08 5.28 6.16
C LYS A 80 16.09 6.21 7.37
N ARG A 81 15.39 7.35 7.31
CA ARG A 81 15.30 8.28 8.45
C ARG A 81 14.65 7.62 9.66
N ILE A 82 13.55 6.89 9.47
CA ILE A 82 12.88 6.14 10.55
C ILE A 82 13.83 5.12 11.18
N ILE A 83 14.50 4.31 10.37
CA ILE A 83 15.35 3.21 10.86
C ILE A 83 16.60 3.72 11.56
N ASN A 84 17.17 4.82 11.08
CA ASN A 84 18.36 5.43 11.68
C ASN A 84 18.01 6.43 12.80
N GLY A 85 16.74 6.80 12.94
CA GLY A 85 16.26 7.77 13.91
C GLY A 85 16.32 7.24 15.36
N GLY A 86 16.75 8.09 16.28
CA GLY A 86 16.82 7.73 17.71
C GLY A 86 15.46 7.43 18.34
N ALA A 87 14.38 8.03 17.82
CA ALA A 87 13.02 7.87 18.32
C ALA A 87 12.50 6.43 18.23
N LEU A 88 12.95 5.65 17.22
CA LEU A 88 12.56 4.26 17.02
C LEU A 88 12.88 3.38 18.23
N LYS A 89 13.94 3.67 18.97
CA LYS A 89 14.38 2.85 20.11
C LYS A 89 13.45 2.93 21.32
N SER A 90 12.64 3.97 21.40
CA SER A 90 11.83 4.31 22.58
C SER A 90 10.39 4.68 22.24
N THR A 91 10.00 4.51 20.98
CA THR A 91 8.60 4.65 20.56
C THR A 91 7.76 3.52 21.13
N ARG A 92 6.48 3.82 21.40
CA ARG A 92 5.47 2.82 21.77
C ARG A 92 5.03 1.95 20.59
N LEU A 93 5.23 2.40 19.36
CA LEU A 93 4.94 1.59 18.17
C LEU A 93 5.91 0.40 18.13
N ASP A 94 5.39 -0.79 17.81
CA ASP A 94 6.20 -2.01 17.81
C ASP A 94 7.41 -1.87 16.86
N GLN A 95 8.61 -2.02 17.41
CA GLN A 95 9.85 -1.79 16.68
C GLN A 95 10.13 -2.90 15.65
N GLY A 96 9.65 -4.11 15.92
CA GLY A 96 9.71 -5.23 14.99
C GLY A 96 8.84 -4.97 13.78
N PHE A 97 7.61 -4.49 14.01
CA PHE A 97 6.71 -4.03 12.95
C PHE A 97 7.32 -2.94 12.09
N VAL A 98 7.91 -1.89 12.70
CA VAL A 98 8.54 -0.80 11.94
C VAL A 98 9.66 -1.33 11.05
N ARG A 99 10.54 -2.20 11.57
CA ARG A 99 11.63 -2.82 10.78
C ARG A 99 11.09 -3.72 9.68
N PHE A 100 10.02 -4.46 9.95
CA PHE A 100 9.35 -5.31 8.98
C PHE A 100 8.78 -4.50 7.81
N ILE A 101 7.97 -3.48 8.09
CA ILE A 101 7.26 -2.73 7.04
C ILE A 101 8.20 -1.80 6.25
N THR A 102 9.33 -1.39 6.84
CA THR A 102 10.36 -0.57 6.18
C THR A 102 11.43 -1.41 5.47
N ASP A 103 11.36 -2.73 5.52
CA ASP A 103 12.16 -3.61 4.67
C ASP A 103 11.44 -3.77 3.31
N LYS A 104 12.13 -3.42 2.23
CA LYS A 104 11.59 -3.50 0.87
C LYS A 104 11.13 -4.91 0.48
N ASP A 105 11.70 -5.94 1.11
CA ASP A 105 11.35 -7.32 0.82
C ASP A 105 9.99 -7.72 1.40
N PHE A 106 9.42 -6.91 2.30
CA PHE A 106 8.09 -7.12 2.88
C PHE A 106 7.14 -5.96 2.56
N GLY A 107 7.60 -4.71 2.67
CA GLY A 107 6.74 -3.53 2.57
C GLY A 107 6.62 -2.92 1.18
N ALA A 108 7.46 -3.27 0.19
CA ALA A 108 7.47 -2.53 -1.08
C ALA A 108 6.12 -2.58 -1.83
N LEU A 109 5.34 -3.66 -1.70
CA LEU A 109 4.05 -3.81 -2.38
C LEU A 109 2.85 -3.33 -1.54
N GLY A 110 3.06 -2.98 -0.29
CA GLY A 110 1.99 -2.67 0.66
C GLY A 110 2.54 -2.14 1.97
N HIS A 111 3.16 -0.96 1.92
CA HIS A 111 3.62 -0.23 3.10
C HIS A 111 2.54 0.73 3.61
N ASN A 112 2.72 1.20 4.84
CA ASN A 112 1.94 2.32 5.36
C ASN A 112 2.52 3.64 4.87
N HIS A 113 1.79 4.72 5.14
CA HIS A 113 2.27 6.08 4.95
C HIS A 113 3.50 6.39 5.82
N PHE A 114 4.70 6.20 5.28
CA PHE A 114 5.95 6.34 6.04
C PHE A 114 6.12 7.73 6.67
N GLU A 115 5.72 8.81 5.99
CA GLU A 115 5.78 10.15 6.60
C GLU A 115 4.84 10.28 7.80
N PHE A 116 3.63 9.73 7.71
CA PHE A 116 2.70 9.69 8.84
C PHE A 116 3.27 8.82 9.98
N MET A 117 3.77 7.64 9.63
CA MET A 117 4.38 6.71 10.59
C MET A 117 5.60 7.32 11.28
N GLU A 118 6.44 8.09 10.58
CA GLU A 118 7.56 8.84 11.17
C GLU A 118 7.07 9.84 12.22
N LYS A 119 5.98 10.58 11.93
CA LYS A 119 5.35 11.50 12.90
C LYS A 119 4.83 10.77 14.13
N VAL A 120 4.15 9.65 13.95
CA VAL A 120 3.69 8.79 15.05
C VAL A 120 4.87 8.28 15.89
N ILE A 121 5.93 7.78 15.24
CA ILE A 121 7.11 7.28 15.93
C ILE A 121 7.73 8.36 16.81
N ASN A 122 7.90 9.58 16.28
CA ASN A 122 8.43 10.71 17.03
C ASN A 122 7.52 11.15 18.19
N GLN A 123 6.22 11.29 17.92
CA GLN A 123 5.26 11.76 18.92
C GLN A 123 5.16 10.82 20.13
N PHE A 124 5.16 9.51 19.87
CA PHE A 124 4.96 8.48 20.88
C PHE A 124 6.28 7.85 21.37
N SER A 125 7.39 8.54 21.13
CA SER A 125 8.72 8.21 21.67
C SER A 125 9.07 9.08 22.87
N THR A 126 9.91 8.56 23.76
CA THR A 126 10.48 9.36 24.87
C THR A 126 11.60 10.30 24.42
N THR A 127 12.26 10.00 23.29
CA THR A 127 13.37 10.78 22.73
C THR A 127 13.01 11.51 21.43
N GLY A 128 11.81 11.25 20.92
CA GLY A 128 11.29 11.89 19.72
C GLY A 128 10.86 13.34 19.96
N ASP A 129 10.88 14.11 18.87
CA ASP A 129 10.42 15.49 18.87
C ASP A 129 8.89 15.56 18.87
N LYS A 130 8.31 15.87 20.03
CA LYS A 130 6.86 16.00 20.25
C LYS A 130 6.27 17.32 19.75
N SER A 131 7.10 18.24 19.27
CA SER A 131 6.63 19.48 18.65
C SER A 131 6.21 19.27 17.18
N GLN A 132 6.49 18.08 16.62
CA GLN A 132 6.13 17.76 15.25
C GLN A 132 4.61 17.63 15.07
N GLN A 133 4.05 18.66 14.46
CA GLN A 133 2.66 18.66 14.05
C GLN A 133 2.44 17.90 12.74
N LEU A 134 1.24 17.36 12.57
CA LEU A 134 0.72 16.90 11.30
C LEU A 134 0.34 18.15 10.50
N GLY A 135 1.08 18.40 9.42
CA GLY A 135 0.81 19.52 8.53
C GLY A 135 -0.47 19.34 7.70
N PRO A 136 -0.86 20.37 6.93
CA PRO A 136 -2.05 20.34 6.08
C PRO A 136 -2.04 19.23 5.02
N ASP A 137 -0.86 18.69 4.69
CA ASP A 137 -0.71 17.55 3.77
C ASP A 137 -1.39 16.26 4.26
N PHE A 138 -1.69 16.16 5.56
CA PHE A 138 -2.40 15.02 6.16
C PHE A 138 -3.92 15.21 6.21
N ALA A 139 -4.48 16.33 5.73
CA ALA A 139 -5.92 16.57 5.75
C ALA A 139 -6.72 15.63 4.83
N VAL A 140 -6.05 15.01 3.85
CA VAL A 140 -6.64 14.03 2.93
C VAL A 140 -5.67 12.85 2.78
N CYS A 141 -6.15 11.65 3.02
CA CYS A 141 -5.37 10.43 2.80
C CYS A 141 -5.20 10.15 1.30
N LYS A 142 -3.95 9.87 0.90
CA LYS A 142 -3.61 9.57 -0.50
C LYS A 142 -3.50 8.07 -0.66
N SER A 143 -4.02 7.51 -1.76
CA SER A 143 -3.81 6.08 -2.02
C SER A 143 -2.32 5.76 -2.21
N GLN A 144 -1.83 4.72 -1.53
CA GLN A 144 -0.48 4.16 -1.76
C GLN A 144 -0.46 3.02 -2.79
N LYS A 145 -1.61 2.77 -3.46
CA LYS A 145 -1.69 1.71 -4.46
C LYS A 145 -0.74 2.02 -5.63
N GLY A 146 0.24 1.15 -5.83
CA GLY A 146 1.24 1.34 -6.89
C GLY A 146 2.38 2.28 -6.51
N ASP A 147 2.52 2.67 -5.24
CA ASP A 147 3.60 3.54 -4.74
C ASP A 147 4.92 2.77 -4.55
N TYR A 148 5.41 2.16 -5.64
CA TYR A 148 6.63 1.36 -5.65
C TYR A 148 7.36 1.44 -6.98
N THR A 149 8.65 1.12 -6.95
CA THR A 149 9.47 0.98 -8.16
C THR A 149 9.60 -0.50 -8.52
N ARG A 150 9.18 -0.85 -9.74
CA ARG A 150 9.38 -2.19 -10.31
C ARG A 150 10.65 -2.21 -11.17
N THR A 151 11.54 -3.16 -10.90
CA THR A 151 12.80 -3.33 -11.61
C THR A 151 12.90 -4.73 -12.20
N LEU A 152 13.42 -4.83 -13.42
CA LEU A 152 13.68 -6.08 -14.13
C LEU A 152 15.18 -6.39 -14.20
N SER A 153 15.55 -7.67 -14.13
CA SER A 153 16.91 -8.10 -14.48
C SER A 153 17.20 -7.84 -15.96
N LYS A 154 18.49 -7.68 -16.29
CA LYS A 154 18.92 -7.59 -17.70
C LYS A 154 18.91 -8.97 -18.37
N GLU A 155 19.20 -9.99 -17.59
CA GLU A 155 19.25 -11.38 -18.01
C GLU A 155 17.83 -11.97 -18.08
N LYS A 156 17.66 -12.91 -19.03
CA LYS A 156 16.46 -13.75 -19.16
C LYS A 156 16.75 -15.13 -18.61
N TYR A 157 15.78 -15.68 -17.92
CA TYR A 157 15.86 -16.99 -17.29
C TYR A 157 14.72 -17.88 -17.80
N THR A 158 15.02 -19.15 -17.98
CA THR A 158 14.01 -20.20 -18.11
C THR A 158 13.44 -20.48 -16.72
N LEU A 159 12.13 -20.38 -16.57
CA LEU A 159 11.47 -20.68 -15.29
C LEU A 159 11.61 -22.16 -14.95
N GLY A 160 12.04 -22.42 -13.72
CA GLY A 160 12.06 -23.73 -13.10
C GLY A 160 10.81 -24.02 -12.29
N GLU A 161 10.79 -25.20 -11.67
CA GLU A 161 9.75 -25.60 -10.73
C GLU A 161 9.76 -24.71 -9.48
N GLY A 162 8.60 -24.14 -9.12
CA GLY A 162 8.45 -23.22 -8.00
C GLY A 162 8.70 -21.74 -8.31
N ASP A 163 9.00 -21.39 -9.56
CA ASP A 163 9.06 -20.00 -10.01
C ASP A 163 7.65 -19.44 -10.28
N ILE A 164 7.46 -18.16 -9.99
CA ILE A 164 6.20 -17.44 -10.13
C ILE A 164 6.26 -16.58 -11.39
N ARG A 165 5.26 -16.73 -12.28
CA ARG A 165 5.03 -15.78 -13.37
C ARG A 165 4.15 -14.64 -12.90
N GLU A 166 4.68 -13.43 -12.99
CA GLU A 166 3.89 -12.22 -12.79
C GLU A 166 3.07 -11.92 -14.05
N THR A 167 1.75 -11.90 -13.92
CA THR A 167 0.82 -11.56 -15.00
C THR A 167 0.32 -10.11 -14.92
N THR A 168 0.71 -9.38 -13.88
CA THR A 168 0.29 -7.99 -13.65
C THR A 168 0.98 -7.08 -14.67
N PRO A 169 0.24 -6.21 -15.38
CA PRO A 169 0.86 -5.18 -16.19
C PRO A 169 1.76 -4.30 -15.33
N PRO A 170 2.90 -3.80 -15.86
CA PRO A 170 3.74 -2.88 -15.10
C PRO A 170 2.90 -1.67 -14.65
N PRO A 171 3.13 -1.15 -13.42
CA PRO A 171 2.47 0.09 -13.01
C PRO A 171 2.77 1.14 -14.07
N GLN A 172 1.72 1.77 -14.60
CA GLN A 172 1.88 2.83 -15.59
C GLN A 172 2.80 3.90 -14.99
N LYS A 173 4.01 4.04 -15.53
CA LYS A 173 4.82 5.24 -15.30
C LYS A 173 3.92 6.41 -15.67
N THR A 174 3.59 7.25 -14.70
CA THR A 174 2.85 8.49 -14.93
C THR A 174 3.70 9.42 -15.78
N THR A 175 3.70 9.21 -17.10
CA THR A 175 4.19 10.19 -18.08
C THR A 175 3.13 11.28 -18.20
N LYS A 176 3.25 12.30 -17.34
CA LYS A 176 2.41 13.51 -17.24
C LYS A 176 0.90 13.23 -17.01
N PRO A 177 0.17 14.09 -16.29
CA PRO A 177 -1.27 13.93 -16.20
C PRO A 177 -1.85 14.09 -17.61
N LYS A 178 -2.46 13.03 -18.15
CA LYS A 178 -3.50 13.24 -19.16
C LYS A 178 -4.64 13.92 -18.42
N GLU A 179 -5.02 15.10 -18.90
CA GLU A 179 -6.15 15.85 -18.40
C GLU A 179 -7.38 14.93 -18.38
N ILE A 180 -7.81 14.52 -17.18
CA ILE A 180 -8.98 13.67 -17.00
C ILE A 180 -10.17 14.58 -17.21
N THR A 181 -10.68 14.65 -18.44
CA THR A 181 -11.96 15.29 -18.71
C THR A 181 -13.09 14.35 -18.25
N LEU A 182 -14.21 14.91 -17.80
CA LEU A 182 -15.42 14.14 -17.45
C LEU A 182 -15.87 13.19 -18.56
N GLU A 183 -15.58 13.56 -19.81
CA GLU A 183 -15.85 12.75 -21.00
C GLU A 183 -14.98 11.50 -21.05
N SER A 184 -13.68 11.59 -20.74
CA SER A 184 -12.79 10.43 -20.67
C SER A 184 -13.21 9.42 -19.60
N LEU A 185 -13.63 9.90 -18.43
CA LEU A 185 -14.09 9.06 -17.33
C LEU A 185 -15.42 8.36 -17.68
N ARG A 186 -16.33 9.11 -18.31
CA ARG A 186 -17.61 8.58 -18.79
C ARG A 186 -17.42 7.55 -19.90
N ASP A 187 -16.46 7.76 -20.80
CA ASP A 187 -16.17 6.82 -21.88
C ASP A 187 -15.47 5.55 -21.39
N ASP A 188 -14.59 5.64 -20.40
CA ASP A 188 -13.99 4.46 -19.75
C ASP A 188 -15.03 3.65 -18.99
N MET A 189 -15.94 4.30 -18.26
CA MET A 189 -17.07 3.62 -17.62
C MET A 189 -17.99 2.96 -18.64
N ARG A 190 -18.29 3.62 -19.77
CA ARG A 190 -19.09 3.06 -20.86
C ARG A 190 -18.42 1.84 -21.48
N LYS A 191 -17.12 1.91 -21.80
CA LYS A 191 -16.37 0.78 -22.37
C LYS A 191 -16.30 -0.40 -21.42
N SER A 192 -16.07 -0.13 -20.13
CA SER A 192 -16.07 -1.17 -19.10
C SER A 192 -17.43 -1.85 -19.01
N PHE A 193 -18.52 -1.07 -18.95
CA PHE A 193 -19.88 -1.58 -18.90
C PHE A 193 -20.24 -2.43 -20.13
N MET A 194 -19.91 -1.97 -21.34
CA MET A 194 -20.16 -2.72 -22.58
C MET A 194 -19.37 -4.04 -22.63
N LYS A 195 -18.12 -4.03 -22.20
CA LYS A 195 -17.28 -5.23 -22.12
C LYS A 195 -17.85 -6.24 -21.12
N THR A 196 -18.34 -5.79 -19.97
CA THR A 196 -18.98 -6.66 -18.96
C THR A 196 -20.26 -7.30 -19.50
N MET A 197 -21.02 -6.57 -20.31
CA MET A 197 -22.24 -7.08 -20.93
C MET A 197 -21.97 -7.92 -22.19
N GLY A 198 -20.71 -8.04 -22.64
CA GLY A 198 -20.33 -8.80 -23.82
C GLY A 198 -20.85 -8.21 -25.14
N VAL A 199 -21.07 -6.89 -25.18
CA VAL A 199 -21.72 -6.23 -26.32
C VAL A 199 -20.83 -5.17 -26.94
N GLU A 200 -20.76 -5.15 -28.27
CA GLU A 200 -19.87 -4.26 -29.01
C GLU A 200 -20.48 -2.87 -29.29
N ASN A 201 -21.81 -2.72 -29.23
CA ASN A 201 -22.49 -1.45 -29.46
C ASN A 201 -23.84 -1.32 -28.70
N PHE A 202 -24.36 -0.09 -28.60
CA PHE A 202 -25.59 0.21 -27.85
C PHE A 202 -26.85 -0.43 -28.42
N SER A 203 -26.88 -0.70 -29.73
CA SER A 203 -28.03 -1.35 -30.37
C SER A 203 -28.19 -2.77 -29.85
N SER A 204 -27.10 -3.55 -29.79
CA SER A 204 -27.17 -4.90 -29.23
C SER A 204 -27.30 -4.92 -27.70
N LEU A 205 -26.97 -3.82 -27.00
CA LEU A 205 -27.21 -3.70 -25.55
C LEU A 205 -28.72 -3.54 -25.27
N PHE A 206 -29.42 -2.77 -26.10
CA PHE A 206 -30.88 -2.66 -26.04
C PHE A 206 -31.56 -3.99 -26.34
N ASP A 207 -31.07 -4.74 -27.33
CA ASP A 207 -31.59 -6.08 -27.62
C ASP A 207 -31.41 -7.04 -26.46
N VAL A 208 -30.27 -6.99 -25.75
CA VAL A 208 -30.03 -7.83 -24.55
C VAL A 208 -30.93 -7.43 -23.37
N LEU A 209 -31.19 -6.13 -23.18
CA LEU A 209 -31.95 -5.64 -22.03
C LEU A 209 -33.48 -5.72 -22.21
N PHE A 210 -33.97 -5.76 -23.45
CA PHE A 210 -35.40 -5.63 -23.74
C PHE A 210 -35.99 -6.72 -24.64
N LYS A 211 -35.22 -7.76 -25.02
CA LYS A 211 -35.74 -8.86 -25.87
C LYS A 211 -36.95 -9.62 -25.31
N ASP A 212 -37.09 -9.69 -23.99
CA ASP A 212 -38.15 -10.48 -23.32
C ASP A 212 -39.30 -9.63 -22.75
N LYS A 213 -39.48 -8.39 -23.23
CA LYS A 213 -40.70 -7.61 -22.93
C LYS A 213 -41.49 -7.35 -24.22
N ARG A 214 -42.23 -8.37 -24.65
CA ARG A 214 -43.44 -8.22 -25.46
C ARG A 214 -44.55 -9.08 -24.88
#